data_AF-A0A166CWQ1-F1
#
_entry.id   AF-A0A166CWQ1-F1
#
_cell.length_a   1.000
_cell.length_b   1.000
_cell.length_c   1.000
_cell.angle_alpha   90.00
_cell.angle_beta   90.00
_cell.angle_gamma   90.00
#
_symmetry.space_group_name_H-M   'P 1'
#
loop_
_entity.id
_entity.type
_entity.pdbx_description
1 polymer ?
#
loop_
_entity_poly.entity_id
_entity_poly.type
_entity_poly.pdbx_seq_one_letter_code
_entity_poly.pdbx_strand_id
1 'polypeptide(L)'
;MPHFPLIGRLSGREYSAVVFGFLFIAFETVLRAVIFFLPKFIIVWFYNRSRLLFHHFAGRPKPGGAKAKSREATIAERILKAPDFEALCAVHGYKHEEHVVMTKDGYLLGLHRIPAKKGQRTGSSHW
;
A
#
# COMPACT_ATOMS: atom_id res chain seq x y z
N MET A 1 56.46 15.15 25.54
CA MET A 1 55.15 15.38 24.91
C MET A 1 55.31 15.04 23.44
N PRO A 2 54.63 14.02 22.89
CA PRO A 2 54.93 13.56 21.54
C PRO A 2 54.43 14.56 20.50
N HIS A 3 55.38 15.21 19.81
CA HIS A 3 55.13 16.11 18.70
C HIS A 3 55.04 15.28 17.42
N PHE A 4 53.88 15.26 16.76
CA PHE A 4 53.73 14.59 15.47
C PHE A 4 54.51 15.37 14.39
N PRO A 5 55.56 14.79 13.78
CA PRO A 5 56.50 15.50 12.92
C PRO A 5 55.98 15.66 11.48
N LEU A 6 54.73 16.13 11.32
CA LEU A 6 54.05 16.24 10.02
C LEU A 6 53.41 17.63 9.77
N ILE A 7 53.29 18.49 10.78
CA ILE A 7 52.58 19.78 10.68
C ILE A 7 53.43 20.89 10.04
N GLY A 8 54.71 20.65 9.76
CA GLY A 8 55.64 21.68 9.25
C GLY A 8 56.08 21.55 7.78
N ARG A 9 55.66 20.51 7.03
CA ARG A 9 56.24 20.21 5.70
C ARG A 9 55.27 20.13 4.53
N LEU A 10 53.97 20.24 4.77
CA LEU A 10 52.93 20.05 3.76
C LEU A 10 52.47 21.40 3.21
N SER A 11 52.38 21.53 1.89
CA SER A 11 51.89 22.74 1.22
C SER A 11 50.46 23.05 1.71
N GLY A 12 50.05 24.31 1.81
CA GLY A 12 48.71 24.67 2.32
C GLY A 12 47.54 23.97 1.58
N ARG A 13 47.80 23.55 0.33
CA ARG A 13 46.88 22.73 -0.49
C ARG A 13 46.70 21.31 0.03
N GLU A 14 47.72 20.72 0.63
CA GLU A 14 47.66 19.37 1.19
C GLU A 14 46.90 19.38 2.52
N TYR A 15 47.05 20.44 3.32
CA TYR A 15 46.24 20.63 4.53
C TYR A 15 44.76 20.80 4.21
N SER A 16 44.42 21.61 3.20
CA SER A 16 43.02 21.75 2.78
C SER A 16 42.45 20.42 2.28
N ALA A 17 43.19 19.64 1.50
CA ALA A 17 42.77 18.31 1.07
C ALA A 17 42.49 17.36 2.23
N VAL A 18 43.34 17.35 3.27
CA VAL A 18 43.13 16.53 4.48
C VAL A 18 41.92 17.00 5.28
N VAL A 19 41.75 18.31 5.45
CA VAL A 19 40.59 18.87 6.16
C VAL A 19 39.29 18.56 5.42
N PHE A 20 39.26 18.71 4.10
CA PHE A 20 38.11 18.35 3.29
C PHE A 20 37.83 16.85 3.32
N GLY A 21 38.86 16.01 3.23
CA GLY A 21 38.71 14.55 3.34
C GLY A 21 38.15 14.12 4.70
N PHE A 22 38.69 14.68 5.79
CA PHE A 22 38.19 14.44 7.14
C PHE A 22 36.73 14.91 7.30
N LEU A 23 36.40 16.08 6.76
CA LEU A 23 35.03 16.60 6.77
C LEU A 23 34.07 15.70 5.97
N PHE A 24 34.51 15.18 4.83
CA PHE A 24 33.72 14.27 4.01
C PHE A 24 33.46 12.93 4.71
N ILE A 25 34.46 12.38 5.41
CA ILE A 25 34.32 11.16 6.22
C ILE A 25 33.40 11.39 7.42
N ALA A 26 33.53 12.53 8.10
CA ALA A 26 32.64 12.91 9.19
C ALA A 26 31.19 13.04 8.69
N PHE A 27 31.00 13.69 7.54
CA PHE A 27 29.69 13.81 6.91
C PHE A 27 29.11 12.47 6.47
N GLU A 28 29.92 11.58 5.87
CA GLU A 28 29.52 10.22 5.53
C GLU A 28 29.08 9.45 6.79
N THR A 29 29.81 9.60 7.89
CA THR A 29 29.48 8.95 9.16
C THR A 29 28.15 9.45 9.70
N VAL A 30 27.87 10.76 9.59
CA VAL A 30 26.58 11.35 9.95
C VAL A 30 25.46 10.85 9.04
N LEU A 31 25.68 10.80 7.72
CA LEU A 31 24.70 10.25 6.77
C LEU A 31 24.41 8.77 7.06
N ARG A 32 25.44 7.95 7.27
CA ARG A 32 25.29 6.54 7.65
C ARG A 32 24.58 6.39 8.99
N ALA A 33 24.88 7.24 9.96
CA ALA A 33 24.16 7.26 11.23
C ALA A 33 22.69 7.60 10.99
N VAL A 34 22.35 8.63 10.21
CA VAL A 34 20.96 8.99 9.87
C VAL A 34 20.25 7.85 9.13
N ILE A 35 20.91 7.16 8.20
CA ILE A 35 20.37 6.00 7.47
C ILE A 35 20.23 4.79 8.41
N PHE A 36 21.16 4.58 9.32
CA PHE A 36 21.05 3.54 10.36
C PHE A 36 19.97 3.88 11.39
N PHE A 37 19.72 5.17 11.62
CA PHE A 37 18.58 5.74 12.35
C PHE A 37 17.28 5.76 11.53
N LEU A 38 17.33 5.33 10.27
CA LEU A 38 16.17 4.89 9.51
C LEU A 38 15.70 3.44 9.79
N PRO A 39 15.68 2.87 11.03
CA PRO A 39 14.66 1.92 11.43
C PRO A 39 13.29 2.34 10.93
N LYS A 40 12.45 1.32 10.79
CA LYS A 40 11.01 1.46 10.58
C LYS A 40 10.39 2.55 11.45
N PHE A 41 10.97 2.83 12.62
CA PHE A 41 10.60 3.93 13.51
C PHE A 41 10.51 5.30 12.83
N ILE A 42 11.52 5.76 12.07
CA ILE A 42 11.46 7.08 11.42
C ILE A 42 10.50 7.08 10.24
N ILE A 43 10.45 5.99 9.47
CA ILE A 43 9.47 5.85 8.37
C ILE A 43 8.05 5.92 8.94
N VAL A 44 7.77 5.21 10.03
CA VAL A 44 6.47 5.25 10.71
C VAL A 44 6.20 6.63 11.32
N TRP A 45 7.20 7.26 11.93
CA TRP A 45 7.06 8.59 12.50
C TRP A 45 6.76 9.64 11.44
N PHE A 46 7.50 9.65 10.33
CA PHE A 46 7.30 10.56 9.22
C PHE A 46 5.99 10.27 8.49
N TYR A 47 5.61 9.00 8.35
CA TYR A 47 4.31 8.59 7.80
C TYR A 47 3.14 9.03 8.69
N ASN A 48 3.30 8.98 10.00
CA ASN A 48 2.27 9.45 10.93
C ASN A 48 2.21 10.99 10.95
N ARG A 49 3.36 11.65 10.94
CA ARG A 49 3.48 13.11 10.91
C ARG A 49 2.97 13.70 9.60
N SER A 50 3.29 13.08 8.46
CA SER A 50 2.80 13.48 7.14
C SER A 50 1.29 13.28 7.03
N ARG A 51 0.73 12.19 7.58
CA ARG A 51 -0.73 12.03 7.70
C ARG A 51 -1.34 13.19 8.47
N LEU A 52 -0.81 13.56 9.64
CA LEU A 52 -1.33 14.68 10.43
C LEU A 52 -1.32 16.01 9.65
N LEU A 53 -0.22 16.31 8.96
CA LEU A 53 -0.11 17.47 8.09
C LEU A 53 -1.09 17.42 6.92
N PHE A 54 -1.26 16.26 6.29
CA PHE A 54 -2.20 16.04 5.19
C PHE A 54 -3.66 16.17 5.64
N HIS A 55 -4.03 15.69 6.82
CA HIS A 55 -5.38 15.90 7.37
C HIS A 55 -5.67 17.37 7.71
N HIS A 56 -4.62 18.13 8.07
CA HIS A 56 -4.70 19.56 8.38
C HIS A 56 -4.75 20.44 7.12
N PHE A 57 -3.91 20.15 6.11
CA PHE A 57 -3.80 20.95 4.88
C PHE A 57 -4.71 20.48 3.73
N ALA A 58 -4.85 19.18 3.51
CA ALA A 58 -5.57 18.63 2.35
C ALA A 58 -7.07 18.36 2.63
N GLY A 59 -7.55 18.72 3.83
CA GLY A 59 -8.91 18.41 4.26
C GLY A 59 -9.07 16.92 4.54
N ARG A 60 -9.11 16.56 5.84
CA ARG A 60 -9.48 15.24 6.41
C ARG A 60 -9.73 14.11 5.37
N PRO A 61 -8.76 13.23 5.08
CA PRO A 61 -9.10 11.84 4.80
C PRO A 61 -9.89 11.33 6.00
N LYS A 62 -11.11 10.84 5.79
CA LYS A 62 -11.94 10.36 6.88
C LYS A 62 -11.47 8.95 7.24
N PRO A 63 -10.89 8.72 8.43
CA PRO A 63 -10.54 7.38 8.84
C PRO A 63 -11.86 6.67 9.19
N GLY A 64 -12.22 5.64 8.42
CA GLY A 64 -13.13 4.58 8.88
C GLY A 64 -14.60 4.91 9.19
N GLY A 65 -15.12 6.13 8.97
CA GLY A 65 -16.52 6.39 9.33
C GLY A 65 -17.13 7.63 8.69
N ALA A 66 -18.26 7.45 8.00
CA ALA A 66 -19.32 8.46 7.89
C ALA A 66 -19.10 9.76 7.09
N LYS A 67 -18.32 9.80 5.99
CA LYS A 67 -18.68 10.75 4.90
C LYS A 67 -19.67 9.95 4.08
N ALA A 68 -20.90 10.45 3.97
CA ALA A 68 -21.96 9.87 3.15
C ALA A 68 -21.35 9.23 1.92
N LYS A 69 -21.13 7.92 1.95
CA LYS A 69 -20.59 7.20 0.81
C LYS A 69 -21.63 7.49 -0.26
N SER A 70 -21.22 8.13 -1.36
CA SER A 70 -22.03 8.09 -2.58
C SER A 70 -22.53 6.64 -2.70
N ARG A 71 -23.79 6.45 -3.05
CA ARG A 71 -24.41 5.13 -3.18
C ARG A 71 -23.48 4.17 -3.94
N GLU A 72 -22.77 4.70 -4.93
CA GLU A 72 -21.71 4.06 -5.72
C GLU A 72 -20.52 3.56 -4.89
N ALA A 73 -19.97 4.37 -3.98
CA ALA A 73 -18.86 3.97 -3.12
C ALA A 73 -19.26 2.87 -2.11
N THR A 74 -20.51 2.86 -1.65
CA THR A 74 -21.04 1.76 -0.83
C THR A 74 -21.16 0.47 -1.65
N ILE A 75 -21.62 0.56 -2.89
CA ILE A 75 -21.73 -0.60 -3.79
C ILE A 75 -20.32 -1.13 -4.14
N ALA A 76 -19.37 -0.26 -4.46
CA ALA A 76 -17.99 -0.63 -4.76
C ALA A 76 -17.32 -1.37 -3.59
N GLU A 77 -17.51 -0.91 -2.36
CA GLU A 77 -16.97 -1.61 -1.19
C GLU A 77 -17.64 -2.98 -0.97
N ARG A 78 -18.94 -3.11 -1.26
CA ARG A 78 -19.65 -4.40 -1.15
C ARG A 78 -19.20 -5.39 -2.21
N ILE A 79 -18.90 -4.93 -3.43
CA ILE A 79 -18.28 -5.75 -4.48
C ILE A 79 -16.88 -6.18 -4.07
N LEU A 80 -16.05 -5.25 -3.56
CA LEU A 80 -14.67 -5.55 -3.16
C LEU A 80 -14.59 -6.55 -2.00
N LYS A 81 -15.55 -6.51 -1.07
CA LYS A 81 -15.60 -7.41 0.08
C LYS A 81 -16.28 -8.75 -0.20
N ALA A 82 -16.80 -8.98 -1.41
CA ALA A 82 -17.44 -10.24 -1.75
C ALA A 82 -16.36 -11.33 -1.97
N PRO A 83 -16.36 -12.42 -1.18
CA PRO A 83 -15.37 -13.48 -1.33
C PRO A 83 -15.60 -14.35 -2.57
N ASP A 84 -16.87 -14.55 -2.94
CA ASP A 84 -17.28 -15.52 -3.96
C ASP A 84 -18.23 -14.91 -5.00
N PHE A 85 -18.35 -15.58 -6.15
CA PHE A 85 -19.26 -15.20 -7.23
C PHE A 85 -20.73 -15.11 -6.75
N GLU A 86 -21.14 -16.01 -5.85
CA GLU A 86 -22.44 -15.98 -5.17
C GLU A 86 -22.67 -14.66 -4.43
N ALA A 87 -21.73 -14.27 -3.58
CA ALA A 87 -21.83 -13.06 -2.78
C ALA A 87 -21.89 -11.81 -3.68
N LEU A 88 -21.15 -11.82 -4.80
CA LEU A 88 -21.20 -10.76 -5.80
C LEU A 88 -22.58 -10.67 -6.47
N CYS A 89 -23.14 -11.80 -6.91
CA CYS A 89 -24.48 -11.85 -7.50
C CYS A 89 -25.56 -11.40 -6.50
N ALA A 90 -25.44 -11.80 -5.23
CA ALA A 90 -26.34 -11.39 -4.16
C ALA A 90 -26.34 -9.88 -3.90
N VAL A 91 -25.16 -9.22 -3.94
CA VAL A 91 -25.04 -7.75 -3.80
C VAL A 91 -25.84 -7.01 -4.90
N HIS A 92 -25.92 -7.61 -6.09
CA HIS A 92 -26.65 -7.04 -7.23
C HIS A 92 -28.09 -7.57 -7.40
N GLY A 93 -28.52 -8.53 -6.57
CA GLY A 93 -29.86 -9.12 -6.60
C GLY A 93 -30.08 -10.10 -7.75
N TYR A 94 -29.02 -10.75 -8.23
CA TYR A 94 -29.11 -11.82 -9.23
C TYR A 94 -29.11 -13.19 -8.54
N LYS A 95 -29.93 -14.11 -9.05
CA LYS A 95 -29.82 -15.54 -8.74
C LYS A 95 -28.64 -16.09 -9.55
N HIS A 96 -27.78 -16.89 -8.94
CA HIS A 96 -26.67 -17.58 -9.60
C HIS A 96 -26.88 -19.10 -9.52
N GLU A 97 -26.32 -19.82 -10.50
CA GLU A 97 -26.21 -21.27 -10.53
C GLU A 97 -24.73 -21.59 -10.77
N GLU A 98 -24.15 -22.51 -9.99
CA GLU A 98 -22.78 -22.97 -10.14
C GLU A 98 -22.77 -24.48 -10.44
N HIS A 99 -22.21 -24.87 -11.58
CA HIS A 99 -22.12 -26.25 -12.01
C HIS A 99 -20.66 -26.66 -12.23
N VAL A 100 -20.22 -27.71 -11.55
CA VAL A 100 -18.89 -28.29 -11.79
C VAL A 100 -19.04 -29.41 -12.82
N VAL A 101 -18.38 -29.27 -13.97
CA VAL A 101 -18.42 -30.25 -15.07
C VAL A 101 -17.03 -30.83 -15.31
N MET A 102 -16.94 -32.14 -15.48
CA MET A 102 -15.70 -32.83 -15.82
C MET A 102 -15.54 -32.97 -17.33
N THR A 103 -14.41 -32.54 -17.88
CA THR A 103 -14.09 -32.75 -19.30
C THR A 103 -13.69 -34.21 -19.56
N LYS A 104 -13.72 -34.63 -20.82
CA LYS A 104 -13.26 -35.96 -21.24
C LYS A 104 -11.79 -36.23 -20.86
N ASP A 105 -11.00 -35.16 -20.76
CA ASP A 105 -9.58 -35.22 -20.41
C ASP A 105 -9.34 -35.14 -18.90
N GLY A 106 -10.40 -35.17 -18.07
CA GLY A 106 -10.32 -35.25 -16.61
C GLY A 106 -10.20 -33.91 -15.86
N TYR A 107 -10.39 -32.77 -16.53
CA TYR A 107 -10.38 -31.46 -15.87
C TYR A 107 -11.75 -31.11 -15.30
N LEU A 108 -11.79 -30.53 -14.09
CA LEU A 108 -13.00 -29.99 -13.49
C LEU A 108 -13.14 -28.51 -13.82
N LEU A 109 -14.20 -28.15 -14.52
CA LEU A 109 -14.57 -26.79 -14.89
C LEU A 109 -15.72 -26.30 -14.00
N GLY A 110 -15.49 -25.24 -13.24
CA GLY A 110 -16.56 -24.50 -12.57
C GLY A 110 -17.25 -23.57 -13.55
N LEU A 111 -18.50 -23.84 -13.88
CA LEU A 111 -19.35 -23.00 -14.73
C LEU A 111 -20.28 -22.18 -13.85
N HIS A 112 -20.32 -20.87 -14.07
CA HIS A 112 -21.24 -19.97 -13.39
C HIS A 112 -22.27 -19.42 -14.38
N ARG A 113 -23.56 -19.58 -14.07
CA ARG A 113 -24.67 -19.10 -14.90
C ARG A 113 -25.56 -18.12 -14.13
N ILE A 114 -26.01 -17.06 -14.80
CA ILE A 114 -27.01 -16.11 -14.27
C ILE A 114 -28.32 -16.31 -15.06
N PRO A 115 -29.29 -17.07 -14.54
CA PRO A 115 -30.49 -17.47 -15.29
C PRO A 115 -31.50 -16.33 -15.55
N ALA A 116 -31.53 -15.28 -14.74
CA ALA A 116 -32.56 -14.24 -14.81
C ALA A 116 -31.98 -12.82 -14.89
N LYS A 117 -32.63 -11.96 -15.69
CA LYS A 117 -32.30 -10.53 -15.77
C LYS A 117 -32.82 -9.81 -14.54
N LYS A 118 -32.10 -8.78 -14.08
CA LYS A 118 -32.41 -7.97 -12.90
C LYS A 118 -33.88 -7.57 -12.85
N GLY A 119 -34.61 -8.01 -11.83
CA GLY A 119 -36.00 -7.63 -11.58
C GLY A 119 -37.08 -8.56 -12.17
N GLN A 120 -36.73 -9.61 -12.92
CA GLN A 120 -37.69 -10.65 -13.26
C GLN A 120 -37.80 -11.63 -12.09
N ARG A 121 -38.87 -11.52 -11.29
CA ARG A 121 -39.34 -12.64 -10.46
C ARG A 121 -39.66 -13.77 -11.41
N THR A 122 -38.81 -14.80 -11.45
CA THR A 122 -39.16 -16.05 -12.13
C THR A 122 -40.44 -16.54 -11.47
N GLY A 123 -41.53 -16.52 -12.25
CA GLY A 123 -42.80 -17.09 -11.84
C GLY A 123 -42.54 -18.52 -11.41
N SER A 124 -43.08 -18.85 -10.25
CA SER A 124 -43.22 -20.22 -9.76
C SER A 124 -43.90 -21.08 -10.83
N SER A 125 -43.14 -21.75 -11.69
CA SER A 125 -43.63 -22.89 -12.45
C SER A 125 -43.33 -24.14 -11.66
N HIS A 126 -44.30 -24.45 -10.80
CA HIS A 126 -44.56 -25.74 -10.20
C HIS A 126 -44.52 -26.82 -11.30
N TRP A 127 -43.72 -27.86 -11.10
CA TRP A 127 -43.90 -29.18 -11.71
C TRP A 127 -43.73 -30.20 -10.60
#